data_AF-A0A7D7ZL26-F1
#
_entry.id   AF-A0A7D7ZL26-F1
#
_cell.length_a   1.000
_cell.length_b   1.000
_cell.length_c   1.000
_cell.angle_alpha   90.00
_cell.angle_beta   90.00
_cell.angle_gamma   90.00
#
_symmetry.space_group_name_H-M   'P 1'
#
loop_
_entity.id
_entity.type
_entity.pdbx_description
1 polymer ?
#
loop_
_entity_poly.entity_id
_entity_poly.type
_entity_poly.pdbx_seq_one_letter_code
_entity_poly.pdbx_strand_id
1 'polypeptide(L)'
;MATIVATDTRAGGVITVTETTLDGSSDTFTYDSGLDLVLVLRNPTGGAISPVIDGDGGTTVQATGAGPVDISGGLAVGSIATGATVVLPLRSWSAYMQGSIDITSGTGLVAVLLEGCLKSAPMGPNSVI
;
A
#
# COMPACT_ATOMS: atom_id res chain seq x y z
N MET A 1 13.34 -8.32 9.52
CA MET A 1 12.77 -7.68 8.33
C MET A 1 11.75 -8.63 7.76
N ALA A 2 10.47 -8.29 7.76
CA ALA A 2 9.44 -9.10 7.11
C ALA A 2 9.28 -8.70 5.64
N THR A 3 9.09 -9.68 4.76
CA THR A 3 8.69 -9.44 3.37
C THR A 3 7.21 -9.76 3.25
N ILE A 4 6.41 -8.75 2.89
CA ILE A 4 4.96 -8.89 2.75
C ILE A 4 4.68 -9.40 1.34
N VAL A 5 4.12 -10.60 1.25
CA VAL A 5 3.78 -11.23 -0.02
C VAL A 5 2.36 -10.88 -0.42
N ALA A 6 2.17 -10.44 -1.66
CA ALA A 6 0.85 -10.15 -2.21
C ALA A 6 0.02 -11.44 -2.35
N THR A 7 -1.23 -11.39 -1.92
CA THR A 7 -2.22 -12.45 -2.14
C THR A 7 -2.98 -12.14 -3.41
N ASP A 8 -2.90 -13.05 -4.39
CA ASP A 8 -3.62 -12.93 -5.65
C ASP A 8 -5.13 -13.13 -5.45
N THR A 9 -5.90 -12.08 -5.73
CA THR A 9 -7.37 -12.10 -5.63
C THR A 9 -8.07 -12.42 -6.95
N ARG A 10 -7.33 -12.55 -8.06
CA ARG A 10 -7.87 -12.78 -9.42
C ARG A 10 -8.47 -14.16 -9.62
N ALA A 11 -8.06 -15.15 -8.82
CA ALA A 11 -8.56 -16.52 -8.88
C ALA A 11 -10.07 -16.62 -8.59
N GLY A 12 -10.64 -15.60 -7.92
CA GLY A 12 -12.05 -15.57 -7.51
C GLY A 12 -12.39 -16.57 -6.40
N GLY A 13 -13.60 -16.47 -5.85
CA GLY A 13 -14.06 -17.34 -4.77
C GLY A 13 -13.60 -16.89 -3.38
N VAL A 14 -13.49 -17.84 -2.44
CA VAL A 14 -13.00 -17.60 -1.08
C VAL A 14 -11.48 -17.76 -1.08
N ILE A 15 -10.77 -16.70 -0.72
CA ILE A 15 -9.31 -16.65 -0.78
C ILE A 15 -8.78 -16.44 0.63
N THR A 16 -7.89 -17.34 1.07
CA THR A 16 -7.16 -17.18 2.32
C THR A 16 -6.05 -16.16 2.10
N VAL A 17 -6.07 -15.09 2.90
CA VAL A 17 -5.08 -14.02 2.81
C VAL A 17 -3.81 -14.37 3.57
N THR A 18 -2.67 -13.90 3.06
CA THR A 18 -1.40 -14.00 3.77
C THR A 18 -1.27 -12.84 4.75
N GLU A 19 -1.33 -13.14 6.05
CA GLU A 19 -1.08 -12.18 7.12
C GLU A 19 0.41 -12.16 7.45
N THR A 20 1.02 -10.98 7.43
CA THR A 20 2.43 -10.77 7.83
C THR A 20 2.48 -9.85 9.03
N THR A 21 3.07 -10.31 10.14
CA THR A 21 3.33 -9.43 11.30
C THR A 21 4.58 -8.60 11.02
N LEU A 22 4.41 -7.28 11.07
CA LEU A 22 5.46 -6.31 10.85
C LEU A 22 6.39 -6.23 12.08
N ASP A 23 7.69 -6.12 11.83
CA ASP A 23 8.68 -5.90 12.89
C ASP A 23 9.01 -4.41 13.11
N GLY A 24 8.62 -3.56 12.16
CA GLY A 24 8.71 -2.10 12.22
C GLY A 24 10.10 -1.52 11.92
N SER A 25 11.07 -2.33 11.48
CA SER A 25 12.41 -1.87 11.15
C SER A 25 12.56 -1.48 9.68
N SER A 26 12.07 -2.32 8.75
CA SER A 26 12.15 -2.11 7.29
C SER A 26 11.33 -3.19 6.56
N ASP A 27 10.05 -3.33 6.91
CA ASP A 27 9.24 -4.39 6.31
C ASP A 27 8.90 -4.04 4.85
N THR A 28 9.18 -4.93 3.91
CA THR A 28 9.20 -4.58 2.49
C THR A 28 8.11 -5.27 1.67
N PHE A 29 7.64 -4.60 0.63
CA PHE A 29 6.84 -5.20 -0.44
C PHE A 29 7.11 -4.52 -1.79
N THR A 30 6.76 -5.21 -2.88
CA THR A 30 6.94 -4.66 -4.22
C THR A 30 5.63 -4.06 -4.72
N TYR A 31 5.69 -2.82 -5.23
CA TYR A 31 4.57 -2.20 -5.91
C TYR A 31 4.63 -2.45 -7.42
N ASP A 32 3.58 -3.06 -7.97
CA ASP A 32 3.38 -3.19 -9.41
C ASP A 32 2.26 -2.24 -9.87
N SER A 33 2.62 -1.19 -10.60
CA SER A 33 1.65 -0.21 -11.13
C SER A 33 0.65 -0.79 -12.15
N GLY A 34 0.92 -1.97 -12.69
CA GLY A 34 0.03 -2.69 -13.61
C GLY A 34 -1.12 -3.43 -12.90
N LEU A 35 -1.04 -3.56 -11.57
CA LEU A 35 -2.02 -4.28 -10.75
C LEU A 35 -2.76 -3.30 -9.81
N ASP A 36 -3.94 -3.72 -9.35
CA ASP A 36 -4.66 -2.99 -8.30
C ASP A 36 -4.24 -3.53 -6.94
N LEU A 37 -3.29 -2.87 -6.29
CA LEU A 37 -2.80 -3.28 -4.97
C LEU A 37 -3.53 -2.55 -3.85
N VAL A 38 -3.97 -3.32 -2.86
CA VAL A 38 -4.59 -2.81 -1.63
C VAL A 38 -3.81 -3.33 -0.43
N LEU A 39 -3.30 -2.40 0.38
CA LEU A 39 -2.64 -2.72 1.64
C LEU A 39 -3.65 -2.56 2.78
N VAL A 40 -3.78 -3.60 3.60
CA VAL A 40 -4.60 -3.59 4.81
C VAL A 40 -3.68 -3.70 6.01
N LEU A 41 -3.81 -2.77 6.95
CA LEU A 41 -3.05 -2.72 8.19
C LEU A 41 -4.00 -2.86 9.38
N ARG A 42 -3.85 -3.94 10.14
CA ARG A 42 -4.59 -4.18 11.39
C ARG A 42 -3.65 -3.94 12.57
N ASN A 43 -4.11 -3.21 13.58
CA ASN A 43 -3.38 -3.03 14.82
C ASN A 43 -3.96 -3.92 15.94
N PRO A 44 -3.43 -5.13 16.18
CA PRO A 44 -3.86 -5.97 17.31
C PRO A 44 -3.21 -5.56 18.65
N THR A 45 -2.35 -4.55 18.68
CA THR A 45 -1.53 -4.23 19.86
C THR A 45 -2.26 -3.33 20.86
N GLY A 46 -1.76 -3.28 22.09
CA GLY A 46 -2.34 -2.47 23.17
C GLY A 46 -2.11 -0.96 23.07
N GLY A 47 -1.51 -0.45 22.00
CA GLY A 47 -1.27 0.98 21.79
C GLY A 47 -1.49 1.42 20.35
N ALA A 48 -1.59 2.72 20.14
CA ALA A 48 -1.70 3.26 18.79
C ALA A 48 -0.34 3.22 18.07
N ILE A 49 -0.35 2.84 16.78
CA ILE A 49 0.84 2.71 15.95
C ILE A 49 0.70 3.62 14.74
N SER A 50 1.77 4.36 14.41
CA SER A 50 1.81 5.27 13.27
C SER A 50 2.88 4.81 12.27
N PRO A 51 2.56 3.87 11.36
CA PRO A 51 3.52 3.41 10.38
C PRO A 51 3.75 4.47 9.30
N VAL A 52 4.97 4.49 8.77
CA VAL A 52 5.37 5.32 7.62
C VAL A 52 5.70 4.38 6.47
N ILE A 53 5.12 4.65 5.31
CA ILE A 53 5.33 3.87 4.08
C ILE A 53 6.18 4.70 3.13
N ASP A 54 7.35 4.22 2.77
CA ASP A 54 8.29 4.93 1.90
C ASP A 54 8.68 4.08 0.68
N GLY A 55 8.87 4.72 -0.46
CA GLY A 55 9.34 4.06 -1.68
C GLY A 55 10.79 4.43 -1.94
N ASP A 56 11.63 3.46 -2.30
CA ASP A 56 13.10 3.56 -2.48
C ASP A 56 13.58 4.66 -3.48
N GLY A 57 12.66 5.36 -4.16
CA GLY A 57 12.96 6.46 -5.08
C GLY A 57 12.06 7.70 -4.93
N GLY A 58 11.29 7.83 -3.85
CA GLY A 58 10.39 8.96 -3.64
C GLY A 58 11.14 10.24 -3.33
N THR A 59 11.58 11.01 -4.34
CA THR A 59 12.26 12.30 -4.08
C THR A 59 11.34 13.49 -4.28
N THR A 60 10.80 13.68 -5.48
CA THR A 60 9.90 14.81 -5.77
C THR A 60 8.90 14.42 -6.83
N VAL A 61 7.63 14.78 -6.62
CA VAL A 61 6.56 14.57 -7.60
C VAL A 61 6.00 15.93 -7.98
N GLN A 62 5.85 16.16 -9.27
CA GLN A 62 5.22 17.37 -9.78
C GLN A 62 3.71 17.27 -9.55
N ALA A 63 3.19 18.06 -8.61
CA ALA A 63 1.75 18.17 -8.40
C ALA A 63 1.19 19.26 -9.32
N THR A 64 0.25 18.89 -10.17
CA THR A 64 -0.42 19.82 -11.08
C THR A 64 -1.03 20.99 -10.29
N GLY A 65 -0.50 22.19 -10.48
CA GLY A 65 -0.97 23.41 -9.81
C GLY A 65 -0.32 23.74 -8.46
N ALA A 66 0.59 22.92 -7.94
CA ALA A 66 1.22 23.14 -6.63
C ALA A 66 2.77 23.15 -6.63
N GLY A 67 3.41 22.98 -7.79
CA GLY A 67 4.88 22.89 -7.87
C GLY A 67 5.41 21.54 -7.37
N PRO A 68 6.73 21.38 -7.22
CA PRO A 68 7.33 20.14 -6.74
C PRO A 68 6.91 19.85 -5.30
N VAL A 69 6.29 18.69 -5.07
CA VAL A 69 5.98 18.15 -3.74
C VAL A 69 7.08 17.16 -3.38
N ASP A 70 7.79 17.45 -2.30
CA ASP A 70 8.76 16.53 -1.71
C ASP A 70 8.02 15.38 -1.03
N ILE A 71 8.41 14.16 -1.37
CA ILE A 71 7.82 12.92 -0.87
C ILE A 71 8.85 12.03 -0.16
N SER A 72 10.07 12.55 0.05
CA SER A 72 11.18 11.80 0.65
C SER A 72 10.97 11.44 2.13
N GLY A 73 9.90 11.94 2.74
CA GLY A 73 9.49 11.57 4.10
C GLY A 73 8.56 10.35 4.15
N GLY A 74 8.18 9.79 3.01
CA GLY A 74 7.18 8.74 2.90
C GLY A 74 5.75 9.22 3.21
N LEU A 75 4.79 8.30 3.05
CA LEU A 75 3.40 8.47 3.43
C LEU A 75 3.19 8.05 4.89
N ALA A 76 2.94 9.02 5.75
CA ALA A 76 2.45 8.74 7.10
C ALA A 76 0.99 8.27 7.04
N VAL A 77 0.74 7.02 7.45
CA VAL A 77 -0.63 6.47 7.50
C VAL A 77 -1.48 7.15 8.58
N GLY A 78 -0.82 7.82 9.53
CA GLY A 78 -1.44 8.37 10.72
C GLY A 78 -1.56 7.33 11.83
N SER A 79 -2.12 7.75 12.96
CA SER A 79 -2.23 6.92 14.16
C SER A 79 -3.35 5.89 14.01
N ILE A 80 -2.98 4.61 13.96
CA ILE A 80 -3.91 3.48 13.95
C ILE A 80 -4.18 3.08 15.40
N ALA A 81 -5.38 3.35 15.90
CA ALA A 81 -5.79 2.97 17.25
C ALA A 81 -5.78 1.43 17.45
N THR A 82 -5.71 1.01 18.70
CA THR A 82 -5.82 -0.42 19.07
C THR A 82 -7.10 -1.05 18.55
N GLY A 83 -6.96 -2.22 17.92
CA GLY A 83 -8.06 -2.96 17.29
C GLY A 83 -8.57 -2.35 15.98
N ALA A 84 -8.05 -1.20 15.57
CA ALA A 84 -8.45 -0.58 14.31
C ALA A 84 -7.79 -1.27 13.11
N THR A 85 -8.48 -1.19 11.98
CA THR A 85 -7.98 -1.63 10.68
C THR A 85 -8.08 -0.47 9.70
N VAL A 86 -6.99 -0.21 8.98
CA VAL A 86 -6.93 0.82 7.94
C VAL A 86 -6.65 0.13 6.60
N VAL A 87 -7.32 0.62 5.56
CA VAL A 87 -7.18 0.14 4.19
C VAL A 87 -6.60 1.25 3.35
N LEU A 88 -5.49 0.97 2.69
CA LEU A 88 -4.78 1.88 1.82
C LEU A 88 -4.81 1.35 0.38
N PRO A 89 -5.69 1.87 -0.48
CA PRO A 89 -5.59 1.60 -1.92
C PRO A 89 -4.35 2.30 -2.45
N LEU A 90 -3.34 1.52 -2.87
CA LEU A 90 -2.02 2.07 -3.23
C LEU A 90 -2.06 2.93 -4.49
N ARG A 91 -3.06 2.73 -5.35
CA ARG A 91 -3.27 3.52 -6.57
C ARG A 91 -3.46 5.01 -6.30
N SER A 92 -4.18 5.37 -5.24
CA SER A 92 -4.39 6.76 -4.83
C SER A 92 -3.09 7.46 -4.40
N TRP A 93 -2.08 6.67 -4.04
CA TRP A 93 -0.78 7.11 -3.54
C TRP A 93 0.37 6.70 -4.45
N SER A 94 0.09 6.36 -5.71
CA SER A 94 1.07 5.88 -6.70
C SER A 94 2.31 6.79 -6.84
N ALA A 95 2.16 8.09 -6.58
CA ALA A 95 3.24 9.06 -6.51
C ALA A 95 4.34 8.70 -5.48
N TYR A 96 3.94 8.13 -4.34
CA TYR A 96 4.80 7.68 -3.24
C TYR A 96 5.27 6.23 -3.40
N MET A 97 4.69 5.49 -4.35
CA MET A 97 4.94 4.07 -4.53
C MET A 97 5.88 3.86 -5.71
N GLN A 98 7.18 3.98 -5.47
CA GLN A 98 8.20 3.72 -6.49
C GLN A 98 9.19 2.67 -5.99
N GLY A 99 9.45 1.65 -6.82
CA GLY A 99 10.42 0.60 -6.52
C GLY A 99 9.99 -0.33 -5.40
N SER A 100 10.94 -0.68 -4.52
CA SER A 100 10.66 -1.38 -3.28
C SER A 100 9.98 -0.43 -2.31
N ILE A 101 8.92 -0.89 -1.66
CA ILE A 101 8.20 -0.13 -0.65
C ILE A 101 8.60 -0.65 0.72
N ASP A 102 9.06 0.24 1.57
CA ASP A 102 9.49 -0.02 2.93
C ASP A 102 8.47 0.56 3.92
N ILE A 103 8.08 -0.25 4.89
CA ILE A 103 7.22 0.15 6.01
C ILE A 103 8.08 0.20 7.27
N THR A 104 8.12 1.37 7.90
CA THR A 104 8.85 1.60 9.16
C THR A 104 7.88 1.99 10.28
N SER A 105 8.33 1.83 11.53
CA SER A 105 7.56 2.16 12.73
C SER A 105 6.22 1.41 12.87
N GLY A 106 6.11 0.23 12.24
CA GLY A 106 4.92 -0.61 12.21
C GLY A 106 4.91 -1.80 13.17
N THR A 107 5.79 -1.84 14.18
CA THR A 107 6.03 -3.04 15.01
C THR A 107 4.74 -3.61 15.60
N GLY A 108 4.43 -4.86 15.28
CA GLY A 108 3.25 -5.57 15.78
C GLY A 108 1.97 -5.31 14.99
N LEU A 109 2.00 -4.48 13.94
CA LEU A 109 0.92 -4.43 12.96
C LEU A 109 0.86 -5.74 12.17
N VAL A 110 -0.35 -6.12 11.77
CA VAL A 110 -0.57 -7.19 10.83
C VAL A 110 -0.90 -6.57 9.48
N ALA A 111 -0.03 -6.79 8.51
CA ALA A 111 -0.20 -6.37 7.13
C ALA A 111 -0.75 -7.50 6.28
N VAL A 112 -1.68 -7.14 5.40
CA VAL A 112 -2.18 -7.99 4.32
C VAL A 112 -2.09 -7.20 3.03
N LEU A 113 -1.39 -7.75 2.04
CA LEU A 113 -1.30 -7.16 0.71
C LEU A 113 -2.17 -7.98 -0.23
N LEU A 114 -3.10 -7.31 -0.91
CA LEU A 114 -3.99 -7.90 -1.90
C LEU A 114 -3.62 -7.34 -3.28
N GLU A 115 -3.44 -8.23 -4.26
CA GLU A 115 -3.30 -7.84 -5.66
C GLU A 115 -4.54 -8.26 -6.46
N GLY A 116 -5.03 -7.35 -7.29
CA GLY A 116 -6.17 -7.56 -8.16
C GLY A 116 -5.86 -7.19 -9.60
N CYS A 117 -6.73 -7.65 -10.51
CA CYS A 117 -6.71 -7.16 -11.88
C CYS A 117 -7.12 -5.68 -11.87
N LEU A 118 -6.34 -4.83 -12.55
CA LEU A 118 -6.69 -3.45 -12.73
C LEU A 118 -8.10 -3.38 -13.33
N LYS A 119 -9.03 -2.73 -12.64
CA LYS A 119 -10.38 -2.53 -13.17
C LYS A 119 -10.24 -1.74 -14.47
N SER A 120 -10.39 -2.42 -15.62
CA SER A 120 -10.38 -1.75 -16.91
C SER A 120 -11.39 -0.61 -16.82
N ALA A 121 -10.95 0.62 -17.08
CA ALA A 121 -11.89 1.72 -17.23
C ALA A 121 -13.01 1.25 -18.17
N PRO A 122 -14.30 1.53 -17.88
CA PRO A 122 -15.36 1.13 -18.78
C PRO A 122 -15.02 1.71 -20.16
N MET A 123 -14.75 0.84 -21.14
CA MET A 123 -14.71 1.24 -22.53
C MET A 123 -16.06 1.91 -22.79
N GLY A 124 -16.04 3.23 -22.99
CA GLY A 124 -17.22 3.98 -23.38
C GLY A 124 -17.82 3.35 -24.64
N PRO A 125 -19.14 3.44 -24.85
CA PRO A 125 -19.85 2.72 -25.92
C PRO A 125 -19.50 3.15 -27.36
N ASN A 126 -18.40 3.87 -27.60
CA ASN A 126 -18.02 4.40 -28.91
C ASN A 126 -16.62 3.96 -29.34
N SER A 127 -16.46 2.68 -29.66
CA SER A 127 -15.39 2.27 -30.58
C SER A 127 -16.03 1.55 -31.76
N VAL A 128 -16.49 2.38 -32.70
CA VAL A 128 -16.66 2.01 -34.11
C VAL A 128 -15.25 1.97 -34.70
N ILE A 129 -14.79 0.79 -35.12
CA ILE A 129 -14.22 0.55 -36.46
C ILE A 129 -14.56 -0.90 -36.83
#